data_AF-A0A2I4AKW8-F1
#
_entry.id   AF-A0A2I4AKW8-F1
#
_cell.length_a   1.000
_cell.length_b   1.000
_cell.length_c   1.000
_cell.angle_alpha   90.00
_cell.angle_beta   90.00
_cell.angle_gamma   90.00
#
_symmetry.space_group_name_H-M   'P 1'
#
loop_
_entity.id
_entity.type
_entity.pdbx_description
1 polymer ?
#
loop_
_entity_poly.entity_id
_entity_poly.type
_entity_poly.pdbx_seq_one_letter_code
_entity_poly.pdbx_strand_id
1 'polypeptide(L)'
;MEEIYATIEQANPVCQVPASDHRGSSSSKKRLYFGVLIFCALLNVLLLVKLIILSLQLADLSTIRDNLTEHLQDSNNKLSSITEERDLLKANLIRLECLSTKEKSCPAGWTVFFSSCYLFSTKSASWDKGREDCRARGADLVVINSLSEQ
;
A
#
# COMPACT_ATOMS: atom_id res chain seq x y z
N MET A 1 -80.27 84.78 -58.03
CA MET A 1 -81.71 84.64 -57.78
C MET A 1 -81.90 83.25 -57.25
N GLU A 2 -82.28 83.16 -55.96
CA GLU A 2 -82.80 81.99 -55.19
C GLU A 2 -81.82 80.79 -54.97
N GLU A 3 -81.32 80.41 -53.77
CA GLU A 3 -81.97 79.93 -52.51
C GLU A 3 -82.93 78.76 -52.79
N ILE A 4 -82.99 77.56 -52.17
CA ILE A 4 -82.68 76.97 -50.84
C ILE A 4 -82.69 75.41 -51.06
N TYR A 5 -81.99 74.52 -50.34
CA TYR A 5 -82.50 73.79 -49.17
C TYR A 5 -81.43 72.91 -48.49
N ALA A 6 -81.55 72.80 -47.17
CA ALA A 6 -80.62 72.17 -46.23
C ALA A 6 -81.07 70.76 -45.75
N THR A 7 -80.05 69.96 -45.37
CA THR A 7 -79.90 69.01 -44.25
C THR A 7 -81.07 68.13 -43.76
N ILE A 8 -80.82 66.82 -43.64
CA ILE A 8 -81.21 66.02 -42.45
C ILE A 8 -80.07 65.07 -42.05
N GLU A 9 -79.69 65.16 -40.79
CA GLU A 9 -78.67 64.41 -40.04
C GLU A 9 -79.31 63.17 -39.38
N GLN A 10 -78.61 62.05 -39.25
CA GLN A 10 -78.90 61.11 -38.17
C GLN A 10 -77.63 60.38 -37.70
N ALA A 11 -77.21 60.74 -36.48
CA ALA A 11 -76.11 60.16 -35.73
C ALA A 11 -76.49 58.84 -35.04
N ASN A 12 -75.51 57.97 -34.79
CA ASN A 12 -75.44 57.19 -33.56
C ASN A 12 -73.97 56.84 -33.21
N PRO A 13 -73.56 56.85 -31.91
CA PRO A 13 -72.16 56.93 -31.49
C PRO A 13 -71.61 55.59 -30.99
N VAL A 14 -70.29 55.36 -31.07
CA VAL A 14 -69.60 54.31 -30.28
C VAL A 14 -68.20 54.78 -29.84
N CYS A 15 -67.89 54.47 -28.57
CA CYS A 15 -66.87 55.03 -27.69
C CYS A 15 -65.39 54.93 -28.13
N GLN A 16 -64.61 55.88 -27.61
CA GLN A 16 -63.15 55.93 -27.60
C GLN A 16 -62.54 54.91 -26.63
N VAL A 17 -61.37 54.37 -27.00
CA VAL A 17 -60.43 53.70 -26.07
C VAL A 17 -59.14 54.53 -26.05
N PRO A 18 -58.62 54.93 -24.87
CA PRO A 18 -57.42 55.76 -24.79
C PRO A 18 -56.17 54.92 -25.04
N ALA A 19 -55.27 55.41 -25.88
CA ALA A 19 -53.92 54.89 -26.00
C ALA A 19 -53.12 55.28 -24.75
N SER A 20 -52.86 54.33 -23.85
CA SER A 20 -51.91 54.52 -22.76
C SER A 20 -50.48 54.43 -23.30
N ASP A 21 -49.79 55.56 -23.24
CA ASP A 21 -48.35 55.67 -23.40
C ASP A 21 -47.65 55.01 -22.21
N HIS A 22 -47.03 53.84 -22.44
CA HIS A 22 -46.10 53.21 -21.49
C HIS A 22 -44.67 53.24 -22.04
N ARG A 23 -44.17 54.45 -22.31
CA ARG A 23 -42.74 54.70 -22.50
C ARG A 23 -42.04 54.86 -21.14
N GLY A 24 -41.59 53.74 -20.57
CA GLY A 24 -40.62 53.75 -19.46
C GLY A 24 -40.61 52.46 -18.64
N SER A 25 -39.44 51.83 -18.48
CA SER A 25 -39.17 50.70 -17.55
C SER A 25 -39.30 49.25 -18.06
N SER A 26 -39.00 48.95 -19.35
CA SER A 26 -38.76 47.55 -19.80
C SER A 26 -37.29 47.25 -20.15
N SER A 27 -36.47 48.29 -20.36
CA SER A 27 -35.06 48.16 -20.77
C SER A 27 -34.13 47.71 -19.61
N SER A 28 -34.34 48.21 -18.38
CA SER A 28 -33.50 47.83 -17.22
C SER A 28 -33.67 46.38 -16.77
N LYS A 29 -34.89 45.81 -16.86
CA LYS A 29 -35.15 44.42 -16.46
C LYS A 29 -34.49 43.42 -17.41
N LYS A 30 -34.49 43.71 -18.72
CA LYS A 30 -33.79 42.90 -19.74
C LYS A 30 -32.27 42.94 -19.53
N ARG A 31 -31.70 44.10 -19.19
CA ARG A 31 -30.28 44.25 -18.84
C ARG A 31 -29.90 43.45 -17.59
N LEU A 32 -30.74 43.46 -16.56
CA LEU A 32 -30.53 42.67 -15.34
C LEU A 32 -30.60 41.17 -15.63
N TYR A 33 -31.62 40.71 -16.38
CA TYR A 33 -31.77 39.31 -16.77
C TYR A 33 -30.59 38.80 -17.60
N PHE A 34 -30.10 39.59 -18.55
CA PHE A 34 -28.92 39.26 -19.33
C PHE A 34 -27.67 39.16 -18.46
N GLY A 35 -27.53 40.05 -17.46
CA GLY A 35 -26.46 39.96 -16.46
C GLY A 35 -26.51 38.67 -15.64
N VAL A 36 -27.71 38.24 -15.21
CA VAL A 36 -27.90 36.97 -14.50
C VAL A 36 -27.56 35.77 -15.40
N LEU A 37 -27.98 35.79 -16.67
CA LEU A 37 -27.65 34.71 -17.61
C LEU A 37 -26.14 34.58 -17.86
N ILE A 38 -25.46 35.71 -18.07
CA ILE A 38 -23.99 35.71 -18.21
C ILE A 38 -23.34 35.19 -16.94
N PHE A 39 -23.78 35.66 -15.78
CA PHE A 39 -23.24 35.22 -14.50
C PHE A 39 -23.44 33.71 -14.29
N CYS A 40 -24.63 33.18 -14.55
CA CYS A 40 -24.91 31.75 -14.50
C CYS A 40 -24.06 30.97 -15.52
N ALA A 41 -23.89 31.48 -16.74
CA ALA A 41 -23.04 30.84 -17.75
C ALA A 41 -21.58 30.78 -17.27
N LEU A 42 -21.04 31.86 -16.72
CA LEU A 42 -19.69 31.92 -16.16
C LEU A 42 -19.52 30.93 -15.00
N LEU A 43 -20.49 30.85 -14.08
CA LEU A 43 -20.45 29.88 -12.99
C LEU A 43 -20.40 28.43 -13.50
N ASN A 44 -21.22 28.10 -14.50
CA ASN A 44 -21.22 26.77 -15.10
C ASN A 44 -19.88 26.46 -15.79
N VAL A 45 -19.32 27.42 -16.53
CA VAL A 45 -18.00 27.27 -17.15
C VAL A 45 -16.92 27.04 -16.09
N LEU A 46 -16.92 27.80 -14.99
CA LEU A 46 -15.98 27.62 -13.89
C LEU A 46 -16.14 26.25 -13.20
N LEU A 47 -17.37 25.77 -13.05
CA LEU A 47 -17.65 24.43 -12.52
C LEU A 47 -17.11 23.34 -13.46
N LEU A 48 -17.33 23.46 -14.76
CA LEU A 48 -16.82 22.51 -15.76
C LEU A 48 -15.29 22.46 -15.76
N VAL A 49 -14.62 23.61 -15.71
CA VAL A 49 -13.15 23.67 -15.64
C VAL A 49 -12.64 22.98 -14.38
N LYS A 50 -13.26 23.21 -13.22
CA LYS A 50 -12.89 22.52 -11.98
C LYS A 50 -13.08 21.01 -12.07
N LEU A 51 -14.16 20.53 -12.70
CA LEU A 51 -14.40 19.10 -12.90
C LEU A 51 -13.36 18.46 -13.81
N ILE A 52 -12.97 19.14 -14.88
CA ILE A 52 -11.91 18.68 -15.78
C ILE A 52 -10.57 18.59 -15.04
N ILE A 53 -10.20 19.62 -14.28
CA ILE A 53 -8.97 19.60 -13.47
C ILE A 53 -9.00 18.47 -12.43
N LEU A 54 -10.13 18.30 -11.73
CA LEU A 54 -10.30 17.22 -10.75
C LEU A 54 -10.17 15.84 -11.40
N SER A 55 -10.68 15.67 -12.62
CA SER A 55 -10.59 14.41 -13.36
C SER A 55 -9.15 14.06 -13.74
N LEU A 56 -8.32 15.04 -14.12
CA LEU A 56 -6.91 14.85 -14.40
C LEU A 56 -6.14 14.47 -13.13
N GLN A 57 -6.38 15.20 -12.03
CA GLN A 57 -5.77 14.88 -10.72
C GLN A 57 -6.15 13.48 -10.21
N LEU A 58 -7.39 13.04 -10.46
CA LEU A 58 -7.83 11.70 -10.07
C LEU A 58 -7.12 10.60 -10.86
N ALA A 59 -6.83 10.83 -12.14
CA ALA A 59 -6.08 9.90 -12.98
C ALA A 59 -4.60 9.78 -12.53
N ASP A 60 -3.98 10.91 -12.17
CA ASP A 60 -2.61 10.90 -11.64
C ASP A 60 -2.54 10.14 -10.30
N LEU A 61 -3.48 10.40 -9.39
CA LEU A 61 -3.57 9.70 -8.11
C LEU A 61 -3.82 8.20 -8.29
N SER A 62 -4.65 7.82 -9.27
CA SER A 62 -4.89 6.42 -9.65
C SER A 62 -3.58 5.74 -10.06
N THR A 63 -2.81 6.39 -10.94
CA THR A 63 -1.54 5.84 -11.45
C THR A 63 -0.51 5.67 -10.33
N ILE A 64 -0.40 6.66 -9.43
CA ILE A 64 0.49 6.58 -8.26
C ILE A 64 0.07 5.45 -7.33
N ARG A 65 -1.23 5.32 -7.04
CA ARG A 65 -1.77 4.22 -6.22
C ARG A 65 -1.42 2.86 -6.83
N ASP A 66 -1.60 2.70 -8.14
CA ASP A 66 -1.39 1.41 -8.81
C ASP A 66 0.09 1.01 -8.79
N ASN A 67 1.02 1.93 -9.08
CA ASN A 67 2.47 1.72 -8.95
C ASN A 67 2.87 1.37 -7.50
N LEU A 68 2.34 2.10 -6.52
CA LEU A 68 2.62 1.80 -5.11
C LEU A 68 2.10 0.41 -4.71
N THR A 69 0.93 0.02 -5.20
CA THR A 69 0.33 -1.30 -4.93
C THR A 69 1.18 -2.40 -5.55
N GLU A 70 1.67 -2.21 -6.77
CA GLU A 70 2.59 -3.13 -7.44
C GLU A 70 3.91 -3.27 -6.67
N HIS A 71 4.53 -2.17 -6.25
CA HIS A 71 5.76 -2.20 -5.47
C HIS A 71 5.58 -2.87 -4.10
N LEU A 72 4.43 -2.67 -3.45
CA LEU A 72 4.08 -3.37 -2.22
C LEU A 72 3.89 -4.86 -2.44
N GLN A 73 3.24 -5.25 -3.54
CA GLN A 73 3.05 -6.66 -3.89
C GLN A 73 4.38 -7.35 -4.19
N ASP A 74 5.26 -6.72 -4.96
CA ASP A 74 6.60 -7.24 -5.25
C ASP A 74 7.41 -7.46 -3.97
N SER A 75 7.44 -6.43 -3.11
CA SER A 75 8.12 -6.50 -1.81
C SER A 75 7.55 -7.61 -0.93
N ASN A 76 6.23 -7.78 -0.91
CA ASN A 76 5.56 -8.82 -0.13
C ASN A 76 5.85 -10.23 -0.67
N ASN A 77 5.83 -10.42 -1.99
CA ASN A 77 6.15 -11.69 -2.62
C ASN A 77 7.59 -12.11 -2.32
N LYS A 78 8.54 -11.16 -2.40
CA LYS A 78 9.93 -11.39 -2.03
C LYS A 78 10.10 -11.76 -0.55
N LEU A 79 9.37 -11.10 0.34
CA LEU A 79 9.38 -11.42 1.77
C LEU A 79 8.79 -12.80 2.06
N SER A 80 7.73 -13.21 1.36
CA SER A 80 7.15 -14.56 1.48
C SER A 80 8.17 -15.62 1.09
N SER A 81 8.80 -15.47 -0.07
CA SER A 81 9.83 -16.39 -0.56
C SER A 81 11.01 -16.51 0.41
N ILE A 82 11.54 -15.38 0.92
CA ILE A 82 12.64 -15.40 1.90
C ILE A 82 12.20 -16.04 3.22
N THR A 83 10.94 -15.84 3.62
CA THR A 83 10.37 -16.43 4.83
C THR A 83 10.29 -17.95 4.71
N GLU A 84 9.83 -18.46 3.57
CA GLU A 84 9.77 -19.89 3.27
C GLU A 84 11.16 -20.55 3.27
N GLU A 85 12.13 -19.92 2.60
CA GLU A 85 13.53 -20.41 2.60
C GLU A 85 14.12 -20.46 4.00
N ARG A 86 13.88 -19.41 4.81
CA ARG A 86 14.32 -19.35 6.20
C ARG A 86 13.67 -20.45 7.04
N ASP A 87 12.37 -20.71 6.86
CA ASP A 87 11.66 -21.74 7.60
C ASP A 87 12.12 -23.15 7.20
N LEU A 88 12.39 -23.38 5.91
CA LEU A 88 12.99 -24.61 5.41
C LEU A 88 14.39 -24.82 6.00
N LEU A 89 15.23 -23.80 5.99
CA LEU A 89 16.58 -23.86 6.55
C LEU A 89 16.53 -24.15 8.06
N LYS A 90 15.63 -23.49 8.79
CA LYS A 90 15.43 -23.70 10.22
C LYS A 90 14.98 -25.13 10.53
N ALA A 91 14.03 -25.68 9.76
CA ALA A 91 13.59 -27.06 9.93
C ALA A 91 14.72 -28.06 9.69
N ASN A 92 15.56 -27.83 8.67
CA ASN A 92 16.74 -28.65 8.40
C ASN A 92 17.78 -28.58 9.52
N LEU A 93 18.03 -27.38 10.07
CA LEU A 93 18.92 -27.22 11.22
C LEU A 93 18.43 -27.99 12.45
N ILE A 94 17.14 -27.87 12.78
CA ILE A 94 16.52 -28.63 13.88
C ILE A 94 16.70 -30.14 13.66
N ARG A 95 16.50 -30.62 12.43
CA ARG A 95 16.69 -32.04 12.10
C ARG A 95 18.14 -32.51 12.29
N LEU A 96 19.11 -31.68 11.88
CA LEU A 96 20.54 -31.97 12.08
C LEU A 96 20.89 -31.99 13.57
N GLU A 97 20.36 -31.04 14.35
CA GLU A 97 20.54 -30.99 15.80
C GLU A 97 19.97 -32.24 16.46
N CYS A 98 18.75 -32.67 16.11
CA CYS A 98 18.16 -33.93 16.60
C CYS A 98 18.98 -35.18 16.26
N LEU A 99 19.64 -35.21 15.10
CA LEU A 99 20.55 -36.31 14.74
C LEU A 99 21.85 -36.27 15.56
N SER A 100 22.33 -35.08 15.90
CA SER A 100 23.52 -34.90 16.74
C SER A 100 23.26 -35.13 18.23
N THR A 101 22.02 -34.93 18.69
CA THR A 101 21.59 -35.10 20.10
C THR A 101 21.02 -36.48 20.41
N LYS A 102 21.01 -37.42 19.45
CA LYS A 102 21.08 -38.85 19.82
C LYS A 102 22.32 -38.98 20.70
N GLU A 103 22.12 -39.03 22.02
CA GLU A 103 23.16 -39.02 23.04
C GLU A 103 24.35 -39.84 22.54
N LYS A 104 25.47 -39.16 22.27
CA LYS A 104 26.75 -39.83 22.13
C LYS A 104 27.09 -40.34 23.53
N SER A 105 26.49 -41.46 23.90
CA SER A 105 26.74 -42.12 25.16
C SER A 105 28.13 -42.73 25.08
N CYS A 106 29.03 -42.28 25.95
CA CYS A 106 30.34 -42.89 26.07
C CYS A 106 30.22 -44.20 26.85
N PRO A 107 31.16 -45.16 26.66
CA PRO A 107 31.18 -46.37 27.47
C PRO A 107 31.26 -46.04 28.97
N ALA A 108 30.80 -46.96 29.82
CA ALA A 108 30.83 -46.74 31.27
C ALA A 108 32.24 -46.38 31.77
N GLY A 109 32.34 -45.32 32.57
CA GLY A 109 33.61 -44.80 33.10
C GLY A 109 34.31 -43.77 32.19
N TRP A 110 33.77 -43.47 31.01
CA TRP A 110 34.28 -42.43 30.11
C TRP A 110 33.45 -41.14 30.24
N THR A 111 34.09 -40.00 30.07
CA THR A 111 33.46 -38.68 30.11
C THR A 111 33.26 -38.15 28.70
N VAL A 112 32.03 -37.69 28.40
CA VAL A 112 31.73 -37.00 27.13
C VAL A 112 32.24 -35.57 27.21
N PHE A 113 33.00 -35.15 26.21
CA PHE A 113 33.28 -33.73 25.97
C PHE A 113 33.20 -33.43 24.48
N PHE A 114 32.30 -32.52 24.10
CA PHE A 114 31.87 -32.26 22.72
C PHE A 114 31.49 -33.56 21.96
N SER A 115 32.35 -34.01 21.06
CA SER A 115 32.10 -35.13 20.15
C SER A 115 32.96 -36.37 20.46
N SER A 116 33.74 -36.34 21.54
CA SER A 116 34.72 -37.36 21.91
C SER A 116 34.50 -37.89 23.33
N CYS A 117 34.98 -39.11 23.57
CA CYS A 117 34.97 -39.76 24.88
C CYS A 117 36.38 -39.77 25.47
N TYR A 118 36.52 -39.36 26.73
CA TYR A 118 37.80 -39.28 27.44
C TYR A 118 37.81 -40.19 28.67
N LEU A 119 38.96 -40.77 28.96
CA LEU A 119 39.18 -41.59 30.14
C LEU A 119 40.44 -41.10 30.86
N PHE A 120 40.31 -40.74 32.13
CA PHE A 120 41.43 -40.36 32.97
C PHE A 120 41.93 -41.59 33.72
N SER A 121 43.16 -42.02 33.41
CA SER A 121 43.81 -43.11 34.14
C SER A 121 44.17 -42.67 35.55
N THR A 122 43.85 -43.49 36.54
CA THR A 122 44.32 -43.31 37.94
C THR A 122 45.73 -43.84 38.17
N LYS A 123 46.32 -44.51 37.17
CA LYS A 123 47.66 -45.08 37.23
C LYS A 123 48.65 -44.19 36.49
N SER A 124 49.81 -43.94 37.11
CA SER A 124 50.96 -43.33 36.45
C SER A 124 51.73 -44.37 35.62
N ALA A 125 52.14 -43.97 34.43
CA ALA A 125 52.92 -44.79 33.51
C ALA A 125 53.84 -43.88 32.66
N SER A 126 54.87 -44.46 32.04
CA SER A 126 55.61 -43.75 30.98
C SER A 126 54.70 -43.46 29.80
N TRP A 127 55.08 -42.48 28.96
CA TRP A 127 54.26 -42.04 27.83
C TRP A 127 53.90 -43.19 26.88
N ASP A 128 54.88 -44.05 26.53
CA ASP A 128 54.66 -45.20 25.66
C ASP A 128 53.70 -46.22 26.28
N LYS A 129 53.83 -46.46 27.59
CA LYS A 129 52.96 -47.40 28.32
C LYS A 129 51.55 -46.87 28.50
N GLY A 130 51.40 -45.56 28.73
CA GLY A 130 50.10 -44.90 28.75
C GLY A 130 49.39 -45.01 27.39
N ARG A 131 50.10 -44.76 26.29
CA ARG A 131 49.55 -44.91 24.93
C ARG A 131 49.16 -46.36 24.62
N GLU A 132 49.99 -47.33 25.01
CA GLU A 132 49.68 -48.76 24.87
C GLU A 132 48.41 -49.15 25.65
N ASP A 133 48.23 -48.66 26.88
CA ASP A 133 47.01 -48.89 27.67
C ASP A 133 45.76 -48.27 27.01
N CYS A 134 45.85 -47.05 26.49
CA CYS A 134 44.74 -46.42 25.75
C CYS A 134 44.34 -47.26 24.52
N ARG A 135 45.32 -47.76 23.76
CA ARG A 135 45.10 -48.61 22.58
C ARG A 135 44.48 -49.96 22.93
N ALA A 136 44.89 -50.55 24.04
CA ALA A 136 44.28 -51.79 24.55
C ALA A 136 42.80 -51.63 24.90
N ARG A 137 42.35 -50.40 25.20
CA ARG A 137 40.94 -50.06 25.49
C ARG A 137 40.15 -49.60 24.26
N GLY A 138 40.75 -49.63 23.07
CA GLY A 138 40.12 -49.17 21.83
C GLY A 138 40.15 -47.64 21.63
N ALA A 139 41.06 -46.93 22.30
CA ALA A 139 41.26 -45.49 22.16
C ALA A 139 42.72 -45.16 21.81
N ASP A 140 43.09 -43.87 21.84
CA ASP A 140 44.49 -43.44 21.77
C ASP A 140 44.74 -42.38 22.85
N LEU A 141 46.00 -42.14 23.18
CA LEU A 141 46.40 -41.11 24.13
C LEU A 141 45.97 -39.74 23.59
N VAL A 142 45.29 -38.95 24.43
CA VAL A 142 44.71 -37.66 24.05
C VAL A 142 45.76 -36.71 23.48
N VAL A 143 45.39 -36.02 22.40
CA VAL A 143 46.14 -34.90 21.83
C VAL A 143 45.24 -33.69 21.93
N ILE A 144 45.63 -32.73 22.76
CA ILE A 144 44.87 -31.51 23.01
C ILE A 144 45.03 -30.59 21.79
N ASN A 145 43.94 -30.37 21.05
CA ASN A 145 43.95 -29.57 19.81
C ASN A 145 43.34 -28.17 19.99
N SER A 146 42.83 -27.83 21.18
CA SER A 146 42.21 -26.53 21.43
C SER A 146 42.36 -26.07 22.89
N LEU A 147 42.27 -24.76 23.12
CA LEU A 147 42.24 -24.18 24.47
C LEU A 147 41.06 -24.66 25.30
N SER A 148 39.93 -24.98 24.67
CA SER A 148 38.76 -25.51 25.35
C SER A 148 38.95 -26.95 25.84
N GLU A 149 39.90 -27.69 25.26
CA GLU A 149 40.21 -29.08 25.61
C GLU A 149 41.33 -29.19 26.66
N GLN A 150 42.08 -28.10 26.88
CA GLN A 150 43.15 -27.98 27.89
C GLN A 150 42.57 -27.79 29.30
#